data_AF-A0A2P6FE83-F1
#
_entry.id   AF-A0A2P6FE83-F1
#
_cell.length_a   1.000
_cell.length_b   1.000
_cell.length_c   1.000
_cell.angle_alpha   90.00
_cell.angle_beta   90.00
_cell.angle_gamma   90.00
#
_symmetry.space_group_name_H-M   'P 1'
#
loop_
_entity.id
_entity.type
_entity.pdbx_description
1 polymer ?
#
loop_
_entity_poly.entity_id
_entity_poly.type
_entity_poly.pdbx_seq_one_letter_code
_entity_poly.pdbx_strand_id
1 'polypeptide(L)'
;MGTNLSSNQHQVSFIYYDGSNNNSNAEVNFWITTTNQTTGASSGQTFSPTKTEKLKDGWVKISFDLNHIENVKKTNRISKIGLQIRPQTKNFKFNVGEFNIATATNQQTNSVDITNPGVEYAIKRHNLTKEWFNLRFSWKSQNVNNLNYYAIYYFADNKWYRVGETTQNYYFLKNLTSTQQIIQLMIKPVYNDNIATTGFVFNVRVS
;
A
#
# COMPACT_ATOMS: atom_id res chain seq x y z
N MET A 1 16.35 -5.06 -3.87
CA MET A 1 16.06 -3.76 -4.50
C MET A 1 17.31 -2.90 -4.46
N GLY A 2 17.64 -2.20 -5.55
CA GLY A 2 18.70 -1.19 -5.54
C GLY A 2 18.20 0.11 -4.92
N THR A 3 19.02 0.78 -4.13
CA THR A 3 18.70 2.01 -3.39
C THR A 3 19.88 2.99 -3.47
N ASN A 4 19.67 4.22 -3.01
CA ASN A 4 20.73 5.22 -2.90
C ASN A 4 20.58 6.04 -1.60
N LEU A 5 20.33 5.35 -0.48
CA LEU A 5 20.06 6.03 0.80
C LEU A 5 21.37 6.53 1.40
N SER A 6 21.45 7.85 1.57
CA SER A 6 22.61 8.53 2.16
C SER A 6 22.47 8.76 3.67
N SER A 7 21.32 8.39 4.24
CA SER A 7 21.00 8.37 5.66
C SER A 7 20.43 6.99 6.02
N ASN A 8 20.60 6.59 7.27
CA ASN A 8 20.03 5.38 7.85
C ASN A 8 18.79 5.66 8.72
N GLN A 9 18.28 6.89 8.74
CA GLN A 9 17.08 7.28 9.49
C GLN A 9 15.78 6.81 8.83
N HIS A 10 15.70 5.53 8.53
CA HIS A 10 14.55 4.90 7.87
C HIS A 10 14.20 3.58 8.52
N GLN A 11 12.91 3.26 8.52
CA GLN A 11 12.42 1.91 8.77
C GLN A 11 12.10 1.25 7.45
N VAL A 12 12.50 -0.01 7.30
CA VAL A 12 12.12 -0.85 6.16
C VAL A 12 11.22 -1.99 6.61
N SER A 13 10.31 -2.42 5.75
CA SER A 13 9.50 -3.60 6.02
C SER A 13 9.18 -4.39 4.76
N PHE A 14 9.04 -5.70 4.93
CA PHE A 14 8.48 -6.60 3.94
C PHE A 14 7.23 -7.28 4.50
N ILE A 15 6.20 -7.44 3.67
CA ILE A 15 5.07 -8.32 3.94
C ILE A 15 5.20 -9.52 3.01
N TYR A 16 5.27 -10.73 3.58
CA TYR A 16 5.49 -11.96 2.83
C TYR A 16 4.56 -13.10 3.26
N TYR A 17 4.43 -14.10 2.39
CA TYR A 17 3.74 -15.36 2.64
C TYR A 17 4.64 -16.52 2.19
N ASP A 18 4.97 -17.40 3.13
CA ASP A 18 5.89 -18.53 2.96
C ASP A 18 5.18 -19.89 2.80
N GLY A 19 3.86 -19.87 2.57
CA GLY A 19 3.06 -21.09 2.40
C GLY A 19 2.57 -21.70 3.71
N SER A 20 2.73 -21.02 4.85
CA SER A 20 2.26 -21.49 6.15
C SER A 20 1.16 -20.60 6.73
N ASN A 21 0.13 -21.22 7.32
CA ASN A 21 -0.92 -20.49 8.03
C ASN A 21 -0.64 -20.34 9.53
N ASN A 22 0.24 -21.18 10.11
CA ASN A 22 0.42 -21.27 11.57
C ASN A 22 1.89 -21.30 12.03
N ASN A 23 2.79 -21.99 11.32
CA ASN A 23 4.22 -22.12 11.65
C ASN A 23 5.08 -21.74 10.44
N SER A 24 6.00 -20.79 10.60
CA SER A 24 6.81 -20.31 9.49
C SER A 24 7.62 -21.44 8.84
N ASN A 25 7.60 -21.48 7.50
CA ASN A 25 8.34 -22.43 6.69
C ASN A 25 9.75 -21.91 6.33
N ALA A 26 10.13 -20.71 6.76
CA ALA A 26 11.44 -20.15 6.49
C ALA A 26 11.92 -19.20 7.58
N GLU A 27 13.22 -19.20 7.84
CA GLU A 27 13.85 -18.08 8.53
C GLU A 27 14.05 -16.94 7.52
N VAL A 28 13.56 -15.74 7.85
CA VAL A 28 13.63 -14.57 6.97
C VAL A 28 14.31 -13.42 7.69
N ASN A 29 15.47 -13.03 7.17
CA ASN A 29 16.29 -11.91 7.65
C ASN A 29 16.44 -10.86 6.54
N PHE A 30 16.87 -9.66 6.90
CA PHE A 30 17.22 -8.61 5.94
C PHE A 30 18.65 -8.82 5.45
N TRP A 31 18.86 -8.65 4.14
CA TRP A 31 20.20 -8.56 3.54
C TRP A 31 20.39 -7.14 3.02
N ILE A 32 21.36 -6.42 3.60
CA ILE A 32 21.57 -5.00 3.30
C ILE A 32 23.00 -4.80 2.83
N THR A 33 23.15 -4.07 1.72
CA THR A 33 24.46 -3.73 1.14
C THR A 33 24.71 -2.23 1.27
N THR A 34 25.88 -1.87 1.78
CA THR A 34 26.41 -0.50 1.70
C THR A 34 27.50 -0.42 0.63
N THR A 35 27.56 0.71 -0.08
CA THR A 35 28.59 0.97 -1.10
C THR A 35 29.27 2.30 -0.83
N ASN A 36 30.59 2.27 -0.74
CA ASN A 36 31.43 3.45 -0.74
C ASN A 36 31.40 4.11 -2.12
N GLN A 37 30.91 5.34 -2.20
CA GLN A 37 30.69 6.06 -3.46
C GLN A 37 32.00 6.57 -4.09
N THR A 38 33.08 6.65 -3.32
CA THR A 38 34.40 7.08 -3.81
C THR A 38 35.17 5.90 -4.40
N THR A 39 35.14 4.74 -3.73
CA THR A 39 35.94 3.58 -4.14
C THR A 39 35.14 2.53 -4.92
N GLY A 40 33.81 2.61 -4.91
CA GLY A 40 32.92 1.58 -5.45
C GLY A 40 32.86 0.29 -4.61
N ALA A 41 33.64 0.20 -3.52
CA ALA A 41 33.66 -0.97 -2.66
C ALA A 41 32.29 -1.19 -2.00
N SER A 42 31.83 -2.44 -1.97
CA SER A 42 30.54 -2.80 -1.37
C SER A 42 30.69 -3.87 -0.28
N SER A 43 29.85 -3.79 0.75
CA SER A 43 29.79 -4.77 1.83
C SER A 43 28.34 -5.11 2.11
N GLY A 44 28.03 -6.41 2.17
CA GLY A 44 26.71 -6.95 2.45
C GLY A 44 26.66 -7.60 3.82
N GLN A 45 25.60 -7.35 4.58
CA GLN A 45 25.41 -7.88 5.93
C GLN A 45 23.96 -8.35 6.13
N THR A 46 23.82 -9.37 6.98
CA THR A 46 22.53 -9.94 7.38
C THR A 46 22.08 -9.34 8.70
N PHE A 47 20.82 -8.96 8.79
CA PHE A 47 20.21 -8.44 10.00
C PHE A 47 18.90 -9.14 10.30
N SER A 48 18.71 -9.54 11.56
CA SER A 48 17.41 -10.05 12.00
C SER A 48 16.37 -8.93 12.04
N PRO A 49 15.08 -9.22 11.79
CA PRO A 49 14.03 -8.25 11.95
C PRO A 49 14.00 -7.65 13.36
N THR A 50 13.88 -6.34 13.46
CA THR A 50 13.60 -5.64 14.74
C THR A 50 12.19 -5.92 15.26
N LYS A 51 11.24 -6.20 14.35
CA LYS A 51 9.85 -6.54 14.68
C LYS A 51 9.30 -7.53 13.67
N THR A 52 8.51 -8.48 14.15
CA THR A 52 7.74 -9.44 13.34
C THR A 52 6.28 -9.42 13.79
N GLU A 53 5.36 -9.36 12.85
CA GLU A 53 3.92 -9.27 13.09
C GLU A 53 3.17 -10.25 12.18
N LYS A 54 2.31 -11.08 12.77
CA LYS A 54 1.42 -11.99 12.01
C LYS A 54 0.19 -11.21 11.55
N LEU A 55 -0.10 -11.28 10.25
CA LEU A 55 -1.27 -10.68 9.62
C LEU A 55 -2.32 -11.76 9.30
N LYS A 56 -3.46 -11.34 8.74
CA LYS A 56 -4.51 -12.27 8.29
C LYS A 56 -4.02 -13.16 7.15
N ASP A 57 -4.67 -14.32 7.02
CA ASP A 57 -4.47 -15.26 5.90
C ASP A 57 -3.01 -15.74 5.74
N GLY A 58 -2.28 -15.87 6.86
CA GLY A 58 -0.91 -16.40 6.90
C GLY A 58 0.19 -15.42 6.50
N TRP A 59 -0.15 -14.18 6.13
CA TRP A 59 0.85 -13.15 5.81
C TRP A 59 1.64 -12.72 7.06
N VAL A 60 2.90 -12.39 6.88
CA VAL A 60 3.80 -11.93 7.95
C VAL A 60 4.46 -10.63 7.52
N LYS A 61 4.45 -9.63 8.41
CA LYS A 61 5.22 -8.40 8.27
C LYS A 61 6.48 -8.49 9.10
N ILE A 62 7.64 -8.26 8.49
CA ILE A 62 8.91 -8.05 9.18
C ILE A 62 9.39 -6.62 8.96
N SER A 63 9.94 -6.02 10.00
CA SER A 63 10.44 -4.64 9.98
C SER A 63 11.86 -4.57 10.53
N PHE A 64 12.67 -3.68 9.98
CA PHE A 64 14.03 -3.39 10.43
C PHE A 64 14.28 -1.89 10.44
N ASP A 65 14.82 -1.38 11.54
CA ASP A 65 15.27 0.01 11.65
C ASP A 65 16.70 0.11 11.09
N LEU A 66 16.88 0.89 10.02
CA LEU A 66 18.19 1.04 9.38
C LEU A 66 19.19 1.77 10.27
N ASN A 67 18.76 2.44 11.35
CA ASN A 67 19.66 3.09 12.32
C ASN A 67 20.68 2.10 12.95
N HIS A 68 20.38 0.79 12.94
CA HIS A 68 21.30 -0.26 13.37
C HIS A 68 22.47 -0.51 12.40
N ILE A 69 22.47 0.11 11.22
CA ILE A 69 23.58 0.03 10.26
C ILE A 69 24.53 1.19 10.52
N GLU A 70 25.76 0.85 10.88
CA GLU A 70 26.80 1.83 11.16
C GLU A 70 27.34 2.50 9.88
N ASN A 71 27.92 3.69 10.04
CA ASN A 71 28.69 4.39 9.00
C ASN A 71 27.93 4.70 7.70
N VAL A 72 26.59 4.80 7.74
CA VAL A 72 25.80 5.28 6.60
C VAL A 72 25.88 6.80 6.51
N LYS A 73 26.43 7.31 5.41
CA LYS A 73 26.62 8.74 5.14
C LYS A 73 26.71 9.00 3.64
N LYS A 74 26.87 10.27 3.22
CA LYS A 74 26.99 10.64 1.79
C LYS A 74 28.03 9.81 1.01
N THR A 75 29.13 9.41 1.64
CA THR A 75 30.21 8.64 1.02
C THR A 75 30.05 7.12 1.14
N ASN A 76 29.23 6.62 2.06
CA ASN A 76 28.94 5.19 2.21
C ASN A 76 27.44 4.99 2.36
N ARG A 77 26.78 4.59 1.27
CA ARG A 77 25.33 4.63 1.12
C ARG A 77 24.75 3.23 1.14
N ILE A 78 23.53 3.08 1.64
CA ILE A 78 22.79 1.83 1.49
C ILE A 78 22.39 1.72 0.02
N SER A 79 23.00 0.78 -0.68
CA SER A 79 22.88 0.58 -2.12
C SER A 79 21.94 -0.56 -2.49
N LYS A 80 21.71 -1.51 -1.57
CA LYS A 80 20.74 -2.59 -1.78
C LYS A 80 20.06 -2.97 -0.47
N ILE A 81 18.76 -3.26 -0.56
CA ILE A 81 17.96 -3.83 0.52
C ILE A 81 17.23 -5.05 -0.04
N GLY A 82 17.31 -6.17 0.65
CA GLY A 82 16.69 -7.44 0.25
C GLY A 82 16.43 -8.35 1.44
N LEU A 83 16.06 -9.58 1.12
CA LEU A 83 15.80 -10.63 2.09
C LEU A 83 16.84 -11.74 1.94
N GLN A 84 17.30 -12.27 3.06
CA GLN A 84 17.94 -13.58 3.12
C GLN A 84 16.89 -14.56 3.65
N ILE A 85 16.63 -15.60 2.86
CA ILE A 85 15.57 -16.57 3.12
C ILE A 85 16.22 -17.93 3.29
N ARG A 86 15.93 -18.61 4.40
CA ARG A 86 16.38 -19.98 4.66
C ARG A 86 15.16 -20.90 4.79
N PRO A 87 14.79 -21.61 3.72
CA PRO A 87 13.67 -22.56 3.76
C PRO A 87 13.93 -23.70 4.76
N GLN A 88 12.89 -24.12 5.46
CA GLN A 88 12.91 -25.27 6.36
C GLN A 88 12.25 -26.51 5.74
N THR A 89 11.68 -26.37 4.53
CA THR A 89 10.99 -27.43 3.79
C THR A 89 11.65 -27.68 2.44
N LYS A 90 11.53 -28.93 1.94
CA LYS A 90 12.08 -29.33 0.62
C LYS A 90 11.42 -28.60 -0.55
N ASN A 91 10.10 -28.47 -0.50
CA ASN A 91 9.33 -27.68 -1.45
C ASN A 91 8.99 -26.35 -0.79
N PHE A 92 9.40 -25.25 -1.41
CA PHE A 92 9.29 -23.93 -0.83
C PHE A 92 8.77 -22.92 -1.84
N LYS A 93 7.75 -22.16 -1.44
CA LYS A 93 7.21 -21.03 -2.20
C LYS A 93 7.21 -19.81 -1.29
N PHE A 94 7.79 -18.73 -1.79
CA PHE A 94 7.83 -17.45 -1.09
C PHE A 94 7.21 -16.37 -1.95
N ASN A 95 6.27 -15.62 -1.37
CA ASN A 95 5.61 -14.51 -2.04
C ASN A 95 5.87 -13.26 -1.23
N VAL A 96 6.30 -12.19 -1.89
CA VAL A 96 6.42 -10.86 -1.28
C VAL A 96 5.23 -10.04 -1.78
N GLY A 97 4.39 -9.58 -0.86
CA GLY A 97 3.22 -8.78 -1.16
C GLY A 97 3.51 -7.28 -1.09
N GLU A 98 4.42 -6.87 -0.20
CA GLU A 98 4.77 -5.46 -0.02
C GLU A 98 6.24 -5.31 0.38
N PHE A 99 6.85 -4.23 -0.10
CA PHE A 99 8.08 -3.68 0.45
C PHE A 99 7.87 -2.19 0.69
N ASN A 100 8.30 -1.71 1.85
CA ASN A 100 8.19 -0.30 2.23
C ASN A 100 9.52 0.22 2.80
N ILE A 101 9.84 1.48 2.49
CA ILE A 101 10.90 2.26 3.13
C ILE A 101 10.26 3.56 3.58
N ALA A 102 10.18 3.79 4.89
CA ALA A 102 9.65 5.00 5.47
C ALA A 102 10.76 5.74 6.22
N THR A 103 10.85 7.07 6.06
CA THR A 103 11.70 7.89 6.93
C THR A 103 11.11 7.88 8.34
N ALA A 104 11.96 7.84 9.36
CA ALA A 104 11.54 8.06 10.74
C ALA A 104 11.21 9.55 10.96
N THR A 105 10.16 10.05 10.29
CA THR A 105 9.67 11.42 10.46
C THR A 105 8.34 11.41 11.19
N ASN A 106 8.19 12.36 12.11
CA ASN A 106 6.95 12.63 12.85
C ASN A 106 5.76 12.56 11.90
N GLN A 107 4.81 11.67 12.22
CA GLN A 107 3.56 11.52 11.48
C GLN A 107 2.95 12.90 11.26
N GLN A 108 2.93 13.38 10.02
CA GLN A 108 2.20 14.59 9.70
C GLN A 108 0.73 14.17 9.61
N THR A 109 -0.01 14.44 10.67
CA THR A 109 -1.37 13.98 10.97
C THR A 109 -2.46 14.63 10.11
N ASN A 110 -2.11 15.40 9.09
CA ASN A 110 -3.11 16.12 8.33
C ASN A 110 -3.80 15.15 7.36
N SER A 111 -4.98 14.70 7.75
CA SER A 111 -5.84 13.92 6.87
C SER A 111 -6.22 14.75 5.64
N VAL A 112 -6.24 14.12 4.46
CA VAL A 112 -6.87 14.67 3.27
C VAL A 112 -8.34 14.92 3.58
N ASP A 113 -8.74 16.17 3.45
CA ASP A 113 -10.13 16.57 3.58
C ASP A 113 -10.79 16.44 2.21
N ILE A 114 -11.63 15.40 2.08
CA ILE A 114 -12.47 15.20 0.89
C ILE A 114 -13.78 15.95 1.10
N THR A 115 -14.11 16.83 0.16
CA THR A 115 -15.34 17.62 0.18
C THR A 115 -16.04 17.59 -1.16
N ASN A 116 -17.35 17.86 -1.14
CA ASN A 116 -18.21 17.99 -2.33
C ASN A 116 -18.08 16.83 -3.34
N PRO A 117 -18.14 15.54 -2.94
CA PRO A 117 -18.26 14.48 -3.92
C PRO A 117 -19.58 14.61 -4.66
N GLY A 118 -19.52 14.60 -5.99
CA GLY A 118 -20.67 14.79 -6.85
C GLY A 118 -20.56 13.97 -8.12
N VAL A 119 -21.70 13.53 -8.63
CA VAL A 119 -21.77 12.87 -9.94
C VAL A 119 -21.79 13.92 -11.03
N GLU A 120 -20.86 13.82 -11.95
CA GLU A 120 -20.80 14.66 -13.15
C GLU A 120 -21.77 14.13 -14.21
N TYR A 121 -21.83 12.82 -14.39
CA TYR A 121 -22.87 12.18 -15.19
C TYR A 121 -23.13 10.73 -14.76
N ALA A 122 -24.38 10.30 -14.97
CA ALA A 122 -24.84 8.94 -14.79
C ALA A 122 -25.52 8.46 -16.07
N ILE A 123 -25.06 7.33 -16.61
CA ILE A 123 -25.67 6.69 -17.78
C ILE A 123 -26.34 5.41 -17.31
N LYS A 124 -27.67 5.41 -17.37
CA LYS A 124 -28.48 4.21 -17.16
C LYS A 124 -28.44 3.36 -18.42
N ARG A 125 -28.10 2.09 -18.27
CA ARG A 125 -28.10 1.07 -19.31
C ARG A 125 -29.06 -0.04 -18.92
N HIS A 126 -29.86 -0.48 -19.87
CA HIS A 126 -30.79 -1.57 -19.67
C HIS A 126 -30.32 -2.80 -20.44
N ASN A 127 -30.30 -3.96 -19.78
CA ASN A 127 -30.12 -5.24 -20.46
C ASN A 127 -31.12 -6.26 -19.89
N LEU A 128 -32.16 -6.55 -20.68
CA LEU A 128 -33.22 -7.56 -20.52
C LEU A 128 -33.96 -7.57 -19.18
N THR A 129 -33.26 -7.76 -18.06
CA THR A 129 -33.81 -7.88 -16.70
C THR A 129 -33.02 -7.09 -15.66
N LYS A 130 -31.92 -6.43 -16.05
CA LYS A 130 -31.04 -5.71 -15.13
C LYS A 130 -30.78 -4.29 -15.60
N GLU A 131 -30.78 -3.38 -14.63
CA GLU A 131 -30.32 -2.01 -14.80
C GLU A 131 -28.86 -1.91 -14.37
N TRP A 132 -28.06 -1.28 -15.23
CA TRP A 132 -26.64 -1.09 -15.05
C TRP A 132 -26.35 0.41 -15.16
N PHE A 133 -25.45 0.92 -14.35
CA PHE A 133 -25.10 2.33 -14.35
C PHE A 133 -23.62 2.50 -14.64
N ASN A 134 -23.30 3.46 -15.50
CA ASN A 134 -21.96 4.01 -15.61
C ASN A 134 -21.97 5.39 -14.99
N LEU A 135 -21.00 5.69 -14.12
CA LEU A 135 -20.92 6.95 -13.40
C LEU A 135 -19.56 7.58 -13.63
N ARG A 136 -19.53 8.89 -13.86
CA ARG A 136 -18.34 9.70 -13.56
C ARG A 136 -18.67 10.60 -12.39
N PHE A 137 -17.78 10.63 -11.41
CA PHE A 137 -17.91 11.47 -10.23
C PHE A 137 -16.59 12.16 -9.93
N SER A 138 -16.67 13.29 -9.25
CA SER A 138 -15.51 14.08 -8.82
C SER A 138 -15.69 14.60 -7.41
N TRP A 139 -14.58 15.04 -6.81
CA TRP A 139 -14.54 15.57 -5.45
C TRP A 139 -13.46 16.66 -5.34
N LYS A 140 -13.51 17.46 -4.27
CA LYS A 140 -12.44 18.38 -3.91
C LYS A 140 -11.59 17.78 -2.79
N SER A 141 -10.30 18.07 -2.81
CA SER A 141 -9.37 17.62 -1.79
C SER A 141 -8.49 18.75 -1.30
N GLN A 142 -8.26 18.80 0.01
CA GLN A 142 -7.26 19.64 0.65
C GLN A 142 -6.22 18.76 1.37
N ASN A 143 -5.08 19.34 1.76
CA ASN A 143 -4.03 18.64 2.51
C ASN A 143 -3.42 17.42 1.78
N VAL A 144 -3.29 17.49 0.45
CA VAL A 144 -2.86 16.35 -0.40
C VAL A 144 -1.35 16.10 -0.45
N ASN A 145 -0.53 16.83 0.32
CA ASN A 145 0.93 16.81 0.20
C ASN A 145 1.57 15.43 0.41
N ASN A 146 0.94 14.56 1.21
CA ASN A 146 1.41 13.19 1.47
C ASN A 146 0.52 12.12 0.81
N LEU A 147 -0.45 12.53 0.00
CA LEU A 147 -1.33 11.59 -0.69
C LEU A 147 -0.58 10.89 -1.82
N ASN A 148 -0.64 9.57 -1.83
CA ASN A 148 -0.18 8.75 -2.96
C ASN A 148 -1.29 8.66 -4.02
N TYR A 149 -2.44 8.11 -3.64
CA TYR A 149 -3.59 7.93 -4.52
C TYR A 149 -4.91 7.82 -3.72
N TYR A 150 -6.04 7.80 -4.42
CA TYR A 150 -7.35 7.45 -3.87
C TYR A 150 -7.73 6.04 -4.29
N ALA A 151 -8.01 5.17 -3.34
CA ALA A 151 -8.66 3.89 -3.59
C ALA A 151 -10.18 4.09 -3.66
N ILE A 152 -10.80 3.60 -4.73
CA ILE A 152 -12.23 3.74 -4.97
C ILE A 152 -12.92 2.42 -4.65
N TYR A 153 -13.99 2.49 -3.87
CA TYR A 153 -14.81 1.35 -3.53
C TYR A 153 -16.28 1.56 -3.90
N TYR A 154 -16.93 0.45 -4.22
CA TYR A 154 -18.35 0.35 -4.50
C TYR A 154 -18.96 -0.67 -3.53
N PHE A 155 -20.12 -0.33 -2.95
CA PHE A 155 -20.83 -1.24 -2.06
C PHE A 155 -21.86 -2.07 -2.84
N ALA A 156 -21.70 -3.39 -2.82
CA ALA A 156 -22.63 -4.36 -3.40
C ALA A 156 -22.70 -5.59 -2.51
N ASP A 157 -23.79 -6.36 -2.56
CA ASP A 157 -23.91 -7.64 -1.85
C ASP A 157 -23.49 -7.58 -0.36
N ASN A 158 -23.84 -6.48 0.31
CA ASN A 158 -23.49 -6.14 1.69
C ASN A 158 -21.98 -6.05 1.99
N LYS A 159 -21.15 -5.78 0.98
CA LYS A 159 -19.68 -5.70 1.09
C LYS A 159 -19.10 -4.56 0.26
N TRP A 160 -17.96 -4.03 0.70
CA TRP A 160 -17.18 -3.06 -0.04
C TRP A 160 -16.21 -3.77 -1.00
N TYR A 161 -16.31 -3.45 -2.28
CA TYR A 161 -15.40 -3.93 -3.32
C TYR A 161 -14.50 -2.79 -3.79
N ARG A 162 -13.18 -2.98 -3.78
CA ARG A 162 -12.27 -2.04 -4.43
C ARG A 162 -12.46 -2.17 -5.94
N VAL A 163 -12.86 -1.07 -6.58
CA VAL A 163 -13.14 -1.01 -8.01
C VAL A 163 -12.02 -0.34 -8.79
N GLY A 164 -11.09 0.33 -8.10
CA GLY A 164 -9.85 0.80 -8.68
C GLY A 164 -9.14 1.85 -7.83
N GLU A 165 -8.27 2.61 -8.49
CA GLU A 165 -7.48 3.67 -7.88
C GLU A 165 -7.23 4.81 -8.87
N THR A 166 -6.97 6.00 -8.35
CA THR A 166 -6.63 7.18 -9.16
C THR A 166 -5.84 8.20 -8.34
N THR A 167 -4.96 8.96 -8.99
CA THR A 167 -4.32 10.15 -8.41
C THR A 167 -5.13 11.43 -8.67
N GLN A 168 -6.16 11.34 -9.50
CA GLN A 168 -7.00 12.45 -9.91
C GLN A 168 -8.21 12.60 -8.98
N ASN A 169 -8.76 13.81 -8.94
CA ASN A 169 -9.95 14.17 -8.18
C ASN A 169 -11.28 13.76 -8.85
N TYR A 170 -11.23 12.76 -9.74
CA TYR A 170 -12.39 12.19 -10.41
C TYR A 170 -12.15 10.73 -10.77
N TYR A 171 -13.23 9.98 -10.97
CA TYR A 171 -13.16 8.59 -11.40
C TYR A 171 -14.36 8.17 -12.25
N PHE A 172 -14.15 7.22 -13.16
CA PHE A 172 -15.20 6.61 -13.97
C PHE A 172 -15.44 5.16 -13.55
N LEU A 173 -16.69 4.85 -13.25
CA LEU A 173 -17.15 3.51 -12.93
C LEU A 173 -18.10 3.02 -14.01
N LYS A 174 -17.99 1.74 -14.32
CA LYS A 174 -18.86 1.07 -15.28
C LYS A 174 -19.59 -0.09 -14.61
N ASN A 175 -20.73 -0.43 -15.17
CA ASN A 175 -21.44 -1.67 -14.87
C ASN A 175 -21.85 -1.81 -13.39
N LEU A 176 -22.24 -0.71 -12.76
CA LEU A 176 -22.73 -0.70 -11.39
C LEU A 176 -24.18 -1.13 -11.33
N THR A 177 -24.57 -1.83 -10.27
CA THR A 177 -25.98 -2.04 -9.91
C THR A 177 -26.40 -1.00 -8.88
N SER A 178 -27.69 -0.79 -8.69
CA SER A 178 -28.21 0.07 -7.62
C SER A 178 -29.12 -0.73 -6.70
N THR A 179 -29.15 -0.34 -5.42
CA THR A 179 -30.12 -0.87 -4.45
C THR A 179 -31.04 0.27 -4.07
N GLN A 180 -32.35 0.12 -4.30
CA GLN A 180 -33.33 1.19 -4.06
C GLN A 180 -32.95 2.52 -4.76
N GLN A 181 -32.47 2.45 -6.02
CA GLN A 181 -31.99 3.61 -6.79
C GLN A 181 -30.79 4.36 -6.16
N ILE A 182 -30.08 3.71 -5.23
CA ILE A 182 -28.89 4.26 -4.60
C ILE A 182 -27.67 3.42 -4.98
N ILE A 183 -26.60 4.11 -5.36
CA ILE A 183 -25.26 3.56 -5.52
C ILE A 183 -24.40 4.17 -4.41
N GLN A 184 -23.85 3.34 -3.54
CA GLN A 184 -22.95 3.80 -2.48
C GLN A 184 -21.49 3.64 -2.89
N LEU A 185 -20.74 4.73 -2.77
CA LEU A 185 -19.34 4.81 -3.16
C LEU A 185 -18.50 5.25 -1.98
N MET A 186 -17.23 4.86 -1.97
CA MET A 186 -16.25 5.33 -1.01
C MET A 186 -14.98 5.79 -1.72
N ILE A 187 -14.48 6.96 -1.33
CA ILE A 187 -13.17 7.46 -1.73
C ILE A 187 -12.27 7.33 -0.51
N LYS A 188 -11.24 6.48 -0.60
CA LYS A 188 -10.31 6.25 0.50
C LYS A 188 -8.93 6.81 0.13
N PRO A 189 -8.46 7.89 0.77
CA PRO A 189 -7.09 8.36 0.62
C PRO A 189 -6.08 7.26 0.97
N VAL A 190 -5.00 7.13 0.22
CA VAL A 190 -3.86 6.26 0.55
C VAL A 190 -2.61 7.13 0.53
N TYR A 191 -1.94 7.25 1.67
CA TYR A 191 -0.76 8.09 1.85
C TYR A 191 0.52 7.34 1.46
N ASN A 192 1.60 8.08 1.19
CA ASN A 192 2.91 7.50 0.86
C ASN A 192 3.53 6.68 1.99
N ASP A 193 3.08 6.88 3.23
CA ASP A 193 3.54 6.18 4.42
C ASP A 193 2.62 5.01 4.84
N ASN A 194 1.64 4.64 4.00
CA ASN A 194 0.66 3.58 4.25
C ASN A 194 -0.09 3.71 5.61
N ILE A 195 -0.23 4.94 6.13
CA ILE A 195 -1.06 5.18 7.33
C ILE A 195 -2.51 4.74 7.07
N ALA A 196 -3.11 4.07 8.05
CA ALA A 196 -4.50 3.64 7.97
C ALA A 196 -5.43 4.85 7.86
N THR A 197 -6.29 4.85 6.84
CA THR A 197 -7.18 5.97 6.53
C THR A 197 -8.64 5.58 6.64
N THR A 198 -9.45 6.54 7.07
CA THR A 198 -10.91 6.46 6.97
C THR A 198 -11.33 6.84 5.56
N GLY A 199 -12.25 6.08 4.96
CA GLY A 199 -12.81 6.40 3.66
C GLY A 199 -13.98 7.38 3.79
N PHE A 200 -14.15 8.25 2.79
CA PHE A 200 -15.32 9.11 2.65
C PHE A 200 -16.41 8.37 1.89
N VAL A 201 -17.53 8.07 2.55
CA VAL A 201 -18.68 7.37 1.93
C VAL A 201 -19.71 8.40 1.47
N PHE A 202 -20.23 8.23 0.26
CA PHE A 202 -21.34 9.03 -0.25
C PHE A 202 -22.30 8.20 -1.11
N ASN A 203 -23.54 8.69 -1.18
CA ASN A 203 -24.62 8.03 -1.91
C ASN A 203 -24.93 8.82 -3.17
N VAL A 204 -25.02 8.10 -4.29
CA VAL A 204 -25.52 8.62 -5.56
C VAL A 204 -26.94 8.12 -5.75
N ARG A 205 -27.90 9.04 -5.86
CA ARG A 205 -29.25 8.71 -6.33
C ARG A 205 -29.23 8.65 -7.84
N VAL A 206 -29.65 7.52 -8.40
CA VAL A 206 -29.77 7.30 -9.85
C VAL A 206 -31.26 7.18 -10.21
N SER A 207 -31.80 8.23 -10.82
CA SER A 207 -33.16 8.26 -11.38
C SER A 207 -33.16 7.88 -12.85
#